data_AF-A0A3N7I975-F1
#
_entry.id   AF-A0A3N7I975-F1
#
_cell.length_a   1.000
_cell.length_b   1.000
_cell.length_c   1.000
_cell.angle_alpha   90.00
_cell.angle_beta   90.00
_cell.angle_gamma   90.00
#
_symmetry.space_group_name_H-M   'P 1'
#
loop_
_entity.id
_entity.type
_entity.pdbx_description
1 polymer ?
#
loop_
_entity_poly.entity_id
_entity_poly.type
_entity_poly.pdbx_seq_one_letter_code
_entity_poly.pdbx_strand_id
1 'polypeptide(L)'
;MKNYSYEESKDKNKYKLHKISGEKIEFTDFNFKLEILQELMYNKELLKPKFDVYEFAEIKNVNCFSITEGGYEPIPEVVEYFKTLEIDKRLAEQITEIYQYPGNEIYMNVAPQWDGEDDIFNIQSYEDISHFPNLKKMTLFETDPTIYEELRLKGIDAKPL
;
A
#
# COMPACT_ATOMS: atom_id res chain seq x y z
N MET A 1 -30.12 -16.95 24.43
CA MET A 1 -29.55 -16.16 23.32
C MET A 1 -28.97 -14.90 23.91
N LYS A 2 -27.65 -14.72 23.87
CA LYS A 2 -27.02 -13.46 24.31
C LYS A 2 -26.93 -12.54 23.09
N ASN A 3 -27.73 -11.49 23.09
CA ASN A 3 -27.55 -10.35 22.20
C ASN A 3 -26.30 -9.60 22.66
N TYR A 4 -25.21 -9.73 21.92
CA TYR A 4 -24.08 -8.82 22.03
C TYR A 4 -24.19 -7.82 20.87
N SER A 5 -24.92 -6.73 21.07
CA SER A 5 -24.77 -5.53 20.25
C SER A 5 -23.71 -4.66 20.93
N TYR A 6 -22.43 -4.97 20.71
CA TYR A 6 -21.38 -3.98 20.90
C TYR A 6 -21.28 -3.18 19.61
N GLU A 7 -22.22 -2.26 19.40
CA GLU A 7 -21.94 -1.10 18.55
C GLU A 7 -21.07 -0.16 19.39
N GLU A 8 -19.78 -0.48 19.52
CA GLU A 8 -18.81 0.58 19.79
C GLU A 8 -18.98 1.59 18.66
N SER A 9 -19.29 2.85 19.01
CA SER A 9 -19.39 3.90 18.01
C SER A 9 -18.03 4.01 17.31
N LYS A 10 -17.92 3.48 16.08
CA LYS A 10 -16.70 3.57 15.29
C LYS A 10 -16.31 5.05 15.19
N ASP A 11 -15.06 5.37 15.53
CA ASP A 11 -14.57 6.74 15.44
C ASP A 11 -14.60 7.17 13.97
N LYS A 12 -15.55 8.03 13.63
CA LYS A 12 -15.74 8.55 12.26
C LYS A 12 -14.51 9.30 11.73
N ASN A 13 -13.58 9.67 12.61
CA ASN A 13 -12.34 10.35 12.25
C ASN A 13 -11.12 9.42 12.17
N LYS A 14 -11.26 8.11 12.39
CA LYS A 14 -10.14 7.15 12.40
C LYS A 14 -9.27 7.27 11.14
N TYR A 15 -9.91 7.36 9.97
CA TYR A 15 -9.25 7.49 8.66
C TYR A 15 -9.24 8.95 8.16
N LYS A 16 -9.22 9.92 9.06
CA LYS A 16 -9.05 11.32 8.68
C LYS A 16 -7.60 11.55 8.30
N LEU A 17 -7.37 12.03 7.08
CA LEU A 17 -6.03 12.38 6.63
C LEU A 17 -5.53 13.62 7.38
N HIS A 18 -4.29 13.54 7.85
CA HIS A 18 -3.58 14.63 8.51
C HIS A 18 -2.40 15.03 7.65
N LYS A 19 -2.16 16.34 7.55
CA LYS A 19 -0.93 16.83 6.93
C LYS A 19 0.25 16.48 7.82
N ILE A 20 1.34 16.01 7.21
CA ILE A 20 2.58 15.83 7.94
C ILE A 20 3.20 17.20 8.26
N SER A 21 4.00 17.25 9.32
CA SER A 21 4.76 18.46 9.66
C SER A 21 6.09 18.56 8.89
N GLY A 22 6.55 17.46 8.30
CA GLY A 22 7.84 17.34 7.60
C GLY A 22 7.72 17.47 6.08
N GLU A 23 8.81 17.13 5.39
CA GLU A 23 8.83 17.00 3.94
C GLU A 23 8.14 15.68 3.55
N LYS A 24 7.23 15.74 2.56
CA LYS A 24 6.56 14.54 2.04
C LYS A 24 7.41 13.88 0.97
N ILE A 25 7.33 12.55 0.89
CA ILE A 25 7.83 11.81 -0.26
C ILE A 25 6.83 11.99 -1.41
N GLU A 26 7.32 12.42 -2.57
CA GLU A 26 6.54 12.45 -3.81
C GLU A 26 6.79 11.15 -4.57
N PHE A 27 5.74 10.40 -4.86
CA PHE A 27 5.85 9.14 -5.58
C PHE A 27 5.49 9.35 -7.05
N THR A 28 6.30 8.79 -7.93
CA THR A 28 6.04 8.74 -9.37
C THR A 28 5.19 7.52 -9.73
N ASP A 29 5.31 6.43 -8.96
CA ASP A 29 4.57 5.19 -9.16
C ASP A 29 3.65 4.88 -7.96
N PHE A 30 2.37 4.65 -8.23
CA PHE A 30 1.41 4.36 -7.18
C PHE A 30 1.62 2.98 -6.55
N ASN A 31 1.96 1.97 -7.33
CA ASN A 31 2.19 0.61 -6.83
C ASN A 31 3.47 0.54 -6.01
N PHE A 32 4.51 1.32 -6.37
CA PHE A 32 5.68 1.51 -5.52
C PHE A 32 5.28 2.13 -4.16
N LYS A 33 4.42 3.15 -4.17
CA LYS A 33 3.88 3.74 -2.94
C LYS A 33 3.12 2.71 -2.10
N LEU A 34 2.36 1.80 -2.72
CA LEU A 34 1.67 0.72 -2.00
C LEU A 34 2.65 -0.19 -1.25
N GLU A 35 3.80 -0.52 -1.83
CA GLU A 35 4.83 -1.31 -1.13
C GLU A 35 5.41 -0.58 0.08
N ILE A 36 5.60 0.73 -0.02
CA ILE A 36 6.05 1.53 1.12
C ILE A 36 4.98 1.59 2.21
N LEU A 37 3.70 1.68 1.82
CA LEU A 37 2.59 1.58 2.77
C LEU A 37 2.50 0.19 3.40
N GLN A 38 2.70 -0.88 2.62
CA GLN A 38 2.76 -2.25 3.15
C GLN A 38 3.77 -2.34 4.30
N GLU A 39 5.01 -1.91 4.02
CA GLU A 39 6.11 -2.01 4.98
C GLU A 39 5.89 -1.11 6.20
N LEU A 40 5.52 0.16 6.00
CA LEU A 40 5.38 1.11 7.11
C LEU A 40 4.11 0.89 7.94
N MET A 41 2.99 0.55 7.32
CA MET A 41 1.70 0.45 8.00
C MET A 41 1.47 -0.92 8.62
N TYR A 42 1.74 -2.00 7.88
CA TYR A 42 1.37 -3.35 8.31
C TYR A 42 2.54 -4.10 8.96
N ASN A 43 3.73 -4.03 8.37
CA ASN A 43 4.91 -4.76 8.85
C ASN A 43 5.59 -4.06 10.04
N LYS A 44 5.90 -2.76 9.91
CA LYS A 44 6.60 -1.98 10.95
C LYS A 44 5.69 -1.22 11.90
N GLU A 45 4.43 -1.03 11.52
CA GLU A 45 3.42 -0.28 12.28
C GLU A 45 3.83 1.17 12.65
N LEU A 46 4.62 1.81 11.79
CA LEU A 46 5.05 3.20 11.93
C LEU A 46 4.04 4.20 11.36
N LEU A 47 3.18 3.76 10.43
CA LEU A 47 2.01 4.52 9.98
C LEU A 47 0.75 3.95 10.64
N LYS A 48 -0.02 4.84 11.27
CA LYS A 48 -1.25 4.49 12.01
C LYS A 48 -2.41 5.40 11.61
N PRO A 49 -3.66 4.90 11.70
CA PRO A 49 -4.03 3.51 12.02
C PRO A 49 -3.68 2.55 10.88
N LYS A 50 -3.63 1.23 11.17
CA LYS A 50 -3.70 0.22 10.11
C LYS A 50 -5.02 0.41 9.38
N PHE A 51 -4.97 0.46 8.06
CA PHE A 51 -6.15 0.65 7.24
C PHE A 51 -6.92 -0.67 7.12
N ASP A 52 -8.24 -0.58 7.23
CA ASP A 52 -9.17 -1.68 7.02
C ASP A 52 -10.30 -1.18 6.12
N VAL A 53 -10.41 -1.76 4.92
CA VAL A 53 -11.37 -1.35 3.89
C VAL A 53 -12.82 -1.55 4.32
N TYR A 54 -13.12 -2.60 5.10
CA TYR A 54 -14.48 -2.87 5.58
C TYR A 54 -14.89 -1.84 6.63
N GLU A 55 -13.99 -1.54 7.57
CA GLU A 55 -14.22 -0.48 8.54
C GLU A 55 -14.30 0.90 7.89
N PHE A 56 -13.46 1.17 6.88
CA PHE A 56 -13.51 2.40 6.10
C PHE A 56 -14.86 2.54 5.37
N ALA A 57 -15.33 1.48 4.71
CA ALA A 57 -16.61 1.44 4.02
C ALA A 57 -17.77 1.74 4.98
N GLU A 58 -17.77 1.13 6.16
CA GLU A 58 -18.77 1.39 7.21
C GLU A 58 -18.72 2.85 7.71
N ILE A 59 -17.53 3.39 8.00
CA ILE A 59 -17.37 4.77 8.49
C ILE A 59 -17.84 5.79 7.44
N LYS A 60 -17.54 5.54 6.16
CA LYS A 60 -17.91 6.42 5.05
C LYS A 60 -19.33 6.19 4.55
N ASN A 61 -20.00 5.12 5.00
CA ASN A 61 -21.28 4.67 4.48
C ASN A 61 -21.26 4.48 2.95
N VAL A 62 -20.17 3.88 2.45
CA VAL A 62 -19.94 3.58 1.03
C VAL A 62 -20.04 2.08 0.83
N ASN A 63 -20.75 1.63 -0.21
CA ASN A 63 -20.75 0.22 -0.60
C ASN A 63 -19.61 -0.05 -1.58
N CYS A 64 -18.38 -0.14 -1.05
CA CYS A 64 -17.16 -0.34 -1.83
C CYS A 64 -17.22 -1.55 -2.77
N PHE A 65 -17.95 -2.60 -2.39
CA PHE A 65 -18.09 -3.85 -3.17
C PHE A 65 -19.09 -3.77 -4.32
N SER A 66 -19.93 -2.73 -4.36
CA SER A 66 -20.85 -2.49 -5.49
C SER A 66 -20.24 -1.62 -6.58
N ILE A 67 -19.09 -0.99 -6.30
CA ILE A 67 -18.44 -0.01 -7.18
C ILE A 67 -17.42 -0.68 -8.12
N THR A 68 -16.93 -1.86 -7.74
CA THR A 68 -15.96 -2.66 -8.50
C THR A 68 -16.63 -3.94 -9.00
N GLU A 69 -15.98 -4.68 -9.91
CA GLU A 69 -16.41 -6.02 -10.34
C GLU A 69 -16.34 -6.99 -9.15
N GLY A 70 -17.27 -6.91 -8.21
CA GLY A 70 -17.34 -7.75 -7.00
C GLY A 70 -16.19 -7.58 -6.00
N GLY A 71 -15.31 -6.59 -6.14
CA GLY A 71 -14.12 -6.40 -5.30
C GLY A 71 -12.80 -6.84 -5.93
N TYR A 72 -12.80 -7.31 -7.17
CA TYR A 72 -11.59 -7.75 -7.89
C TYR A 72 -10.74 -6.57 -8.38
N GLU A 73 -11.36 -5.43 -8.67
CA GLU A 73 -10.67 -4.21 -9.07
C GLU A 73 -10.38 -3.27 -7.88
N PRO A 74 -9.39 -2.36 -8.01
CA PRO A 74 -9.12 -1.33 -7.02
C PRO A 74 -10.32 -0.41 -6.75
N ILE A 75 -10.71 -0.30 -5.48
CA ILE A 75 -11.82 0.57 -5.05
C ILE A 75 -11.39 2.04 -5.17
N PRO A 76 -12.08 2.87 -5.98
CA PRO A 76 -11.65 4.24 -6.27
C PRO A 76 -11.43 5.12 -5.03
N GLU A 77 -12.30 5.03 -4.02
CA GLU A 77 -12.19 5.79 -2.78
C GLU A 77 -10.97 5.38 -1.94
N VAL A 78 -10.59 4.10 -1.98
CA VAL A 78 -9.40 3.60 -1.28
C VAL A 78 -8.13 4.00 -2.03
N VAL A 79 -8.15 3.91 -3.36
CA VAL A 79 -7.06 4.40 -4.22
C VAL A 79 -6.81 5.88 -3.95
N GLU A 80 -7.86 6.70 -3.94
CA GLU A 80 -7.74 8.14 -3.68
C GLU A 80 -7.24 8.42 -2.26
N TYR A 81 -7.70 7.66 -1.27
CA TYR A 81 -7.20 7.74 0.09
C TYR A 81 -5.68 7.51 0.15
N PHE A 82 -5.18 6.43 -0.43
CA PHE A 82 -3.75 6.12 -0.40
C PHE A 82 -2.92 7.04 -1.30
N LYS A 83 -3.46 7.55 -2.41
CA LYS A 83 -2.81 8.62 -3.18
C LYS A 83 -2.63 9.89 -2.34
N THR A 84 -3.65 10.26 -1.58
CA THR A 84 -3.64 11.49 -0.76
C THR A 84 -2.85 11.35 0.54
N LEU A 85 -2.74 10.14 1.10
CA LEU A 85 -1.99 9.90 2.34
C LEU A 85 -0.52 10.31 2.20
N GLU A 86 -0.11 11.33 2.95
CA GLU A 86 1.27 11.82 2.96
C GLU A 86 2.17 10.90 3.79
N ILE A 87 3.36 10.59 3.26
CA ILE A 87 4.40 9.82 3.96
C ILE A 87 5.57 10.78 4.24
N ASP A 88 5.94 10.90 5.52
CA ASP A 88 7.05 11.74 5.94
C ASP A 88 8.38 11.14 5.50
N LYS A 89 9.23 11.94 4.85
CA LYS A 89 10.53 11.52 4.32
C LYS A 89 11.47 10.95 5.39
N ARG A 90 11.29 11.30 6.66
CA ARG A 90 12.03 10.70 7.79
C ARG A 90 11.82 9.20 7.93
N LEU A 91 10.71 8.66 7.40
CA LEU A 91 10.43 7.23 7.41
C LEU A 91 11.16 6.48 6.29
N ALA A 92 11.72 7.18 5.30
CA ALA A 92 12.38 6.53 4.16
C ALA A 92 13.60 5.68 4.58
N GLU A 93 14.32 6.09 5.63
CA GLU A 93 15.44 5.33 6.19
C GLU A 93 15.01 3.99 6.81
N GLN A 94 13.73 3.83 7.12
CA GLN A 94 13.19 2.60 7.69
C GLN A 94 12.97 1.51 6.63
N ILE A 95 12.98 1.87 5.35
CA ILE A 95 12.76 0.94 4.24
C ILE A 95 14.08 0.30 3.87
N THR A 96 14.17 -1.02 4.06
CA THR A 96 15.36 -1.81 3.73
C THR A 96 15.09 -2.85 2.64
N GLU A 97 13.84 -3.26 2.50
CA GLU A 97 13.38 -4.28 1.58
C GLU A 97 11.98 -3.92 1.08
N ILE A 98 11.72 -4.23 -0.20
CA ILE A 98 10.38 -4.30 -0.78
C ILE A 98 10.13 -5.77 -1.14
N TYR A 99 8.95 -6.28 -0.78
CA TYR A 99 8.57 -7.67 -1.01
C TYR A 99 7.13 -7.72 -1.51
N GLN A 100 6.98 -7.76 -2.84
CA GLN A 100 5.68 -7.97 -3.46
C GLN A 100 5.24 -9.41 -3.25
N TYR A 101 4.04 -9.58 -2.71
CA TYR A 101 3.41 -10.87 -2.49
C TYR A 101 1.90 -10.73 -2.66
N PRO A 102 1.19 -11.61 -3.40
CA PRO A 102 -0.22 -11.39 -3.71
C PRO A 102 -1.11 -11.29 -2.46
N GLY A 103 -0.68 -11.91 -1.35
CA GLY A 103 -1.35 -11.84 -0.05
C GLY A 103 -0.98 -10.64 0.83
N ASN A 104 -0.23 -9.64 0.34
CA ASN A 104 0.06 -8.43 1.10
C ASN A 104 -1.26 -7.71 1.46
N GLU A 105 -1.38 -7.28 2.73
CA GLU A 105 -2.60 -6.66 3.24
C GLU A 105 -2.96 -5.37 2.51
N ILE A 106 -1.97 -4.62 1.99
CA ILE A 106 -2.24 -3.42 1.22
C ILE A 106 -3.10 -3.72 -0.01
N TYR A 107 -2.85 -4.83 -0.71
CA TYR A 107 -3.62 -5.22 -1.90
C TYR A 107 -5.03 -5.63 -1.51
N MET A 108 -5.18 -6.41 -0.43
CA MET A 108 -6.50 -6.83 0.08
C MET A 108 -7.35 -5.67 0.58
N ASN A 109 -6.73 -4.54 0.93
CA ASN A 109 -7.45 -3.32 1.26
C ASN A 109 -7.83 -2.51 0.02
N VAL A 110 -7.01 -2.52 -1.03
CA VAL A 110 -7.28 -1.78 -2.28
C VAL A 110 -8.28 -2.53 -3.16
N ALA A 111 -8.11 -3.84 -3.34
CA ALA A 111 -8.92 -4.74 -4.15
C ALA A 111 -9.19 -6.05 -3.35
N PRO A 112 -10.26 -6.11 -2.54
CA PRO A 112 -10.43 -7.17 -1.53
C PRO A 112 -10.70 -8.57 -2.05
N GLN A 113 -11.00 -8.73 -3.34
CA GLN A 113 -11.16 -10.04 -3.99
C GLN A 113 -10.07 -10.31 -5.02
N TRP A 114 -9.05 -9.45 -5.12
CA TRP A 114 -7.93 -9.70 -6.03
C TRP A 114 -7.25 -11.02 -5.71
N ASP A 115 -7.02 -11.84 -6.73
CA ASP A 115 -6.51 -13.21 -6.62
C ASP A 115 -5.03 -13.33 -7.01
N GLY A 116 -4.42 -12.25 -7.52
CA GLY A 116 -3.02 -12.25 -7.94
C GLY A 116 -2.78 -12.74 -9.37
N GLU A 117 -3.82 -12.96 -10.17
CA GLU A 117 -3.67 -13.53 -11.53
C GLU A 117 -3.39 -12.50 -12.63
N ASP A 118 -3.47 -11.21 -12.33
CA ASP A 118 -3.21 -10.11 -13.26
C ASP A 118 -2.05 -9.18 -12.82
N ASP A 119 -1.80 -8.12 -13.60
CA ASP A 119 -0.68 -7.20 -13.44
C ASP A 119 -1.06 -5.85 -12.80
N ILE A 120 -2.26 -5.71 -12.22
CA ILE A 120 -2.76 -4.41 -11.75
C ILE A 120 -1.88 -3.78 -10.66
N PHE A 121 -1.15 -4.61 -9.89
CA PHE A 121 -0.23 -4.18 -8.84
C PHE A 121 1.26 -4.26 -9.24
N ASN A 122 1.58 -4.48 -10.53
CA ASN A 122 2.95 -4.40 -11.00
C ASN A 122 3.46 -2.96 -10.90
N ILE A 123 4.66 -2.79 -10.35
CA ILE A 123 5.37 -1.49 -10.33
C ILE A 123 5.78 -1.16 -11.77
N GLN A 124 5.42 0.03 -12.24
CA GLN A 124 5.70 0.49 -13.60
C GLN A 124 6.94 1.38 -13.69
N SER A 125 7.34 2.01 -12.57
CA SER A 125 8.56 2.82 -12.46
C SER A 125 9.31 2.58 -11.15
N TYR A 126 10.64 2.51 -11.26
CA TYR A 126 11.58 2.33 -10.13
C TYR A 126 12.38 3.61 -9.83
N GLU A 127 11.95 4.77 -10.30
CA GLU A 127 12.60 6.06 -10.01
C GLU A 127 12.53 6.43 -8.51
N ASP A 128 11.46 6.01 -7.85
CA ASP A 128 11.19 6.29 -6.43
C ASP A 128 12.22 5.67 -5.48
N ILE A 129 13.03 4.70 -5.94
CA ILE A 129 14.17 4.13 -5.18
C ILE A 129 15.11 5.23 -4.67
N SER A 130 15.25 6.33 -5.41
CA SER A 130 16.09 7.47 -5.02
C SER A 130 15.71 8.11 -3.68
N HIS A 131 14.47 7.90 -3.21
CA HIS A 131 14.01 8.37 -1.91
C HIS A 131 14.47 7.49 -0.73
N PHE A 132 14.87 6.23 -0.98
CA PHE A 132 15.08 5.20 0.06
C PHE A 132 16.56 4.79 0.15
N PRO A 133 17.40 5.54 0.91
CA PRO A 133 18.85 5.30 0.93
C PRO A 133 19.25 3.93 1.49
N ASN A 134 18.39 3.35 2.34
CA ASN A 134 18.63 2.06 2.99
C ASN A 134 17.97 0.88 2.28
N LEU A 135 17.21 1.10 1.20
CA LEU A 135 16.65 0.02 0.40
C LEU A 135 17.78 -0.75 -0.28
N LYS A 136 17.83 -2.06 -0.04
CA LYS A 136 18.87 -2.95 -0.58
C LYS A 136 18.33 -4.22 -1.22
N LYS A 137 17.06 -4.57 -0.99
CA LYS A 137 16.46 -5.81 -1.49
C LYS A 137 15.10 -5.56 -2.10
N MET A 138 14.81 -6.23 -3.21
CA MET A 138 13.49 -6.20 -3.84
C MET A 138 13.13 -7.61 -4.32
N THR A 139 11.97 -8.12 -3.88
CA THR A 139 11.31 -9.28 -4.51
C THR A 139 10.05 -8.77 -5.19
N LEU A 140 9.93 -9.00 -6.50
CA LEU A 140 8.98 -8.28 -7.37
C LEU A 140 8.14 -9.22 -8.22
N PHE A 141 6.95 -8.76 -8.62
CA PHE A 141 6.14 -9.40 -9.67
C PHE A 141 6.73 -9.23 -11.07
N GLU A 142 7.70 -8.33 -11.22
CA GLU A 142 8.41 -8.08 -12.47
C GLU A 142 8.97 -9.37 -13.09
N THR A 143 8.87 -9.49 -14.40
CA THR A 143 9.36 -10.67 -15.14
C THR A 143 10.44 -10.31 -16.16
N ASP A 144 10.63 -9.02 -16.47
CA ASP A 144 11.67 -8.58 -17.40
C ASP A 144 13.07 -8.69 -16.73
N PRO A 145 13.95 -9.57 -17.22
CA PRO A 145 15.31 -9.71 -16.69
C PRO A 145 16.15 -8.43 -16.79
N THR A 146 15.86 -7.54 -17.73
CA THR A 146 16.63 -6.30 -17.93
C THR A 146 16.42 -5.33 -16.77
N ILE A 147 15.21 -5.27 -16.21
CA ILE A 147 14.88 -4.46 -15.03
C ILE A 147 15.70 -4.91 -13.82
N TYR A 148 15.88 -6.22 -13.62
CA TYR A 148 16.71 -6.73 -12.52
C TYR A 148 18.17 -6.31 -12.63
N GLU A 149 18.72 -6.25 -13.84
CA GLU A 149 20.07 -5.74 -14.06
C GLU A 149 20.17 -4.24 -13.77
N GLU A 150 19.18 -3.44 -14.19
CA GLU A 150 19.11 -2.01 -13.87
C GLU A 150 19.03 -1.75 -12.36
N LEU A 151 18.21 -2.51 -11.65
CA LEU A 151 18.10 -2.44 -10.19
C LEU A 151 19.41 -2.84 -9.50
N ARG A 152 20.09 -3.88 -9.99
CA ARG A 152 21.42 -4.28 -9.49
C ARG A 152 22.47 -3.19 -9.69
N LEU A 153 22.46 -2.50 -10.83
CA LEU A 153 23.34 -1.34 -11.06
C LEU A 153 23.08 -0.17 -10.09
N LYS A 154 21.85 -0.06 -9.58
CA LYS A 154 21.48 0.88 -8.50
C LYS A 154 21.81 0.37 -7.09
N GLY A 155 22.46 -0.78 -6.97
CA GLY A 155 22.86 -1.37 -5.69
C GLY A 155 21.73 -2.08 -4.95
N ILE A 156 20.70 -2.53 -5.67
CA ILE A 156 19.59 -3.32 -5.14
C ILE A 156 19.76 -4.79 -5.52
N ASP A 157 19.73 -5.67 -4.52
CA ASP A 157 19.60 -7.11 -4.71
C ASP A 157 18.15 -7.44 -5.07
N ALA A 158 17.85 -7.44 -6.38
CA ALA A 158 16.51 -7.65 -6.92
C ALA A 158 16.34 -9.05 -7.53
N LYS A 159 15.19 -9.68 -7.28
CA LYS A 159 14.80 -10.99 -7.80
C LYS A 159 13.28 -11.09 -8.06
N PRO A 160 12.84 -11.97 -8.96
CA PRO A 160 11.41 -12.28 -9.10
C PRO A 160 10.87 -12.99 -7.86
N LEU A 161 9.56 -12.86 -7.66
CA LEU A 161 8.79 -13.62 -6.68
C LEU A 161 8.82 -15.12 -6.97
#